data_AF-A0A1J3EVW3-F1
#
_entry.id   AF-A0A1J3EVW3-F1
#
_cell.length_a   1.000
_cell.length_b   1.000
_cell.length_c   1.000
_cell.angle_alpha   90.00
_cell.angle_beta   90.00
_cell.angle_gamma   90.00
#
_symmetry.space_group_name_H-M   'P 1'
#
loop_
_entity.id
_entity.type
_entity.pdbx_description
1 polymer ?
#
loop_
_entity_poly.entity_id
_entity_poly.type
_entity_poly.pdbx_seq_one_letter_code
_entity_poly.pdbx_strand_id
1 'polypeptide(L)'
;ITFYANCKRTEESRKVFEEKVHDQVAVWTALLSGYSLNKKHEDALSVFSEMLRNSILPNQSTFASGLNSCSALGSLDWGKEMHGVAVKLGLG
;
A
#
# COMPACT_ATOMS: atom_id res chain seq x y z
N ILE A 1 -27.40 -26.27 -20.41
CA ILE A 1 -27.24 -27.02 -19.15
C ILE A 1 -26.63 -26.05 -18.15
N THR A 2 -27.49 -25.27 -17.51
CA THR A 2 -27.11 -24.32 -16.46
C THR A 2 -27.43 -25.04 -15.17
N PHE A 3 -26.44 -25.44 -14.36
CA PHE A 3 -26.69 -25.85 -12.97
C PHE A 3 -25.35 -25.96 -12.21
N TYR A 4 -25.24 -25.23 -11.10
CA TYR A 4 -24.14 -25.16 -10.13
C TYR A 4 -22.94 -24.24 -10.46
N ALA A 5 -23.22 -23.01 -10.86
CA ALA A 5 -22.39 -21.90 -10.41
C ALA A 5 -22.44 -21.90 -8.87
N ASN A 6 -21.34 -22.32 -8.27
CA ASN A 6 -21.20 -22.66 -6.86
C ASN A 6 -21.08 -21.36 -6.04
N CYS A 7 -22.16 -20.57 -5.97
CA CYS A 7 -22.15 -19.19 -5.45
C CYS A 7 -21.57 -19.06 -4.03
N LYS A 8 -21.70 -20.10 -3.19
CA LYS A 8 -21.14 -20.12 -1.83
C LYS A 8 -19.61 -20.24 -1.78
N ARG A 9 -18.97 -20.93 -2.73
CA ARG A 9 -17.49 -21.07 -2.74
C ARG A 9 -16.80 -19.85 -3.31
N THR A 10 -17.44 -19.15 -4.25
CA THR A 10 -16.92 -17.89 -4.81
C THR A 10 -16.93 -16.75 -3.81
N GLU A 11 -17.95 -16.66 -2.94
CA GLU A 11 -18.03 -15.60 -1.93
C GLU A 11 -17.03 -15.83 -0.79
N GLU A 12 -16.90 -17.06 -0.29
CA GLU A 12 -15.90 -17.41 0.72
C GLU A 12 -14.46 -17.30 0.18
N SER A 13 -14.22 -17.70 -1.07
CA SER A 13 -12.93 -17.49 -1.74
C SER A 13 -12.60 -16.01 -1.90
N ARG A 14 -13.61 -15.15 -2.12
CA ARG A 14 -13.43 -13.69 -2.20
C ARG A 14 -13.06 -13.12 -0.83
N LYS A 15 -13.75 -13.50 0.25
CA LYS A 15 -13.45 -13.02 1.61
C LYS A 15 -12.03 -13.39 2.05
N VAL A 16 -11.62 -14.65 1.87
CA VAL A 16 -10.25 -15.10 2.21
C VAL A 16 -9.19 -14.35 1.40
N PHE A 17 -9.48 -14.05 0.12
CA PHE A 17 -8.58 -13.27 -0.70
C PHE A 17 -8.49 -11.80 -0.24
N GLU A 18 -9.63 -11.17 0.05
CA GLU A 18 -9.71 -9.80 0.56
C GLU A 18 -8.99 -9.66 1.92
N GLU A 19 -9.18 -10.60 2.83
CA GLU A 19 -8.51 -10.66 4.13
C GLU A 19 -7.00 -10.82 3.98
N LYS A 20 -6.56 -11.74 3.11
CA LYS A 20 -5.12 -11.93 2.83
C LYS A 20 -4.48 -10.68 2.21
N VAL A 21 -5.17 -9.99 1.31
CA VAL A 21 -4.69 -8.73 0.73
C VAL A 21 -4.65 -7.62 1.79
N HIS A 22 -5.66 -7.56 2.67
CA HIS A 22 -5.69 -6.61 3.76
C HIS A 22 -4.50 -6.80 4.72
N ASP A 23 -4.23 -8.04 5.12
CA ASP A 23 -3.08 -8.37 5.97
C ASP A 23 -1.75 -7.96 5.33
N GLN A 24 -1.60 -8.21 4.03
CA GLN A 24 -0.42 -7.76 3.31
C GLN A 24 -0.28 -6.24 3.39
N VAL A 25 -1.32 -5.48 3.03
CA VAL A 25 -1.30 -4.00 3.10
C VAL A 25 -0.99 -3.51 4.52
N ALA A 26 -1.54 -4.14 5.54
CA ALA A 26 -1.30 -3.79 6.94
C ALA A 26 0.16 -4.00 7.35
N VAL A 27 0.77 -5.13 6.97
CA VAL A 27 2.19 -5.43 7.24
C VAL A 27 3.12 -4.40 6.59
N TRP A 28 2.92 -4.10 5.31
CA TRP A 28 3.73 -3.10 4.59
C TRP A 28 3.57 -1.70 5.18
N THR A 29 2.34 -1.33 5.55
CA THR A 29 2.05 -0.04 6.19
C THR A 29 2.71 0.07 7.56
N ALA A 30 2.69 -1.00 8.35
CA ALA A 30 3.35 -1.06 9.66
C ALA A 30 4.87 -0.94 9.52
N LEU A 31 5.47 -1.65 8.55
CA LEU A 31 6.90 -1.61 8.28
C LEU A 31 7.35 -0.19 7.89
N LEU A 32 6.65 0.41 6.93
CA LEU A 32 6.92 1.77 6.46
C LEU A 32 6.79 2.80 7.58
N SER A 33 5.71 2.71 8.37
CA SER A 33 5.49 3.61 9.50
C SER A 33 6.57 3.44 10.58
N GLY A 34 6.99 2.20 10.84
CA GLY A 34 8.09 1.90 11.75
C GLY A 34 9.41 2.55 11.32
N TYR A 35 9.76 2.48 10.03
CA TYR A 35 10.94 3.17 9.51
C TYR A 35 10.81 4.70 9.60
N SER A 36 9.65 5.25 9.22
CA SER A 36 9.39 6.69 9.29
C SER A 36 9.49 7.25 10.72
N LEU A 37 8.87 6.57 11.70
CA LEU A 37 8.91 6.95 13.12
C LEU A 37 10.33 6.87 13.70
N ASN A 38 11.15 5.92 13.23
CA ASN A 38 12.55 5.80 13.64
C ASN A 38 13.50 6.70 12.85
N LYS A 39 12.98 7.70 12.12
CA LYS A 39 13.74 8.64 11.29
C LYS A 39 14.58 8.00 10.18
N LYS A 40 14.26 6.75 9.83
CA LYS A 40 14.88 5.99 8.74
C LYS A 40 14.08 6.24 7.46
N HIS A 41 14.08 7.49 7.02
CA HIS A 41 13.18 7.95 5.95
C HIS A 41 13.51 7.33 4.58
N GLU A 42 14.77 7.08 4.27
CA GLU A 42 15.17 6.40 3.03
C GLU A 42 14.66 4.95 3.00
N ASP A 43 14.80 4.22 4.12
CA ASP A 43 14.26 2.87 4.26
C ASP A 43 12.73 2.87 4.12
N ALA A 44 12.04 3.84 4.72
CA ALA A 44 10.59 3.97 4.61
C ALA A 44 10.13 4.14 3.15
N LEU A 45 10.86 4.95 2.35
CA LEU A 45 10.56 5.15 0.94
C LEU A 45 10.95 3.94 0.09
N SER A 46 12.02 3.22 0.44
CA SER A 46 12.36 1.93 -0.17
C SER A 46 11.24 0.91 0.00
N VAL A 47 10.69 0.79 1.22
CA VAL A 47 9.54 -0.07 1.53
C VAL A 47 8.31 0.34 0.72
N PHE A 48 8.05 1.65 0.55
CA PHE A 48 6.96 2.13 -0.31
C PHE A 48 7.12 1.67 -1.76
N SER A 49 8.32 1.82 -2.31
CA SER A 49 8.65 1.36 -3.66
C SER A 49 8.50 -0.15 -3.81
N GLU A 50 8.93 -0.92 -2.81
CA GLU A 50 8.82 -2.37 -2.82
C GLU A 50 7.36 -2.83 -2.74
N MET A 51 6.53 -2.16 -1.93
CA MET A 51 5.09 -2.41 -1.87
C MET A 51 4.44 -2.27 -3.26
N LEU A 52 4.79 -1.20 -3.99
CA LEU A 52 4.30 -0.99 -5.36
C LEU A 52 4.82 -2.03 -6.35
N ARG A 53 6.11 -2.42 -6.25
CA ARG A 53 6.70 -3.48 -7.10
C ARG A 53 6.00 -4.84 -6.89
N ASN A 54 5.53 -5.11 -5.68
CA ASN A 54 4.74 -6.29 -5.35
C ASN A 54 3.25 -6.16 -5.73
N SER A 55 2.85 -5.08 -6.43
CA SER A 55 1.46 -4.79 -6.80
C SER A 55 0.51 -4.67 -5.60
N ILE A 56 1.04 -4.29 -4.44
CA ILE A 56 0.27 -4.06 -3.23
C ILE A 56 -0.07 -2.57 -3.18
N LEU A 57 -1.36 -2.26 -3.08
CA LEU A 57 -1.83 -0.89 -3.16
C LEU A 57 -1.64 -0.16 -1.81
N PRO A 58 -0.95 0.98 -1.78
CA PRO A 58 -0.84 1.80 -0.59
C PRO A 58 -2.21 2.34 -0.17
N ASN A 59 -2.42 2.43 1.14
CA ASN A 59 -3.60 3.05 1.72
C ASN A 59 -3.25 4.47 2.23
N GLN A 60 -4.25 5.18 2.79
CA GLN A 60 -4.06 6.55 3.28
C GLN A 60 -2.93 6.66 4.33
N SER A 61 -2.82 5.69 5.24
CA SER A 61 -1.75 5.66 6.25
C SER A 61 -0.38 5.45 5.62
N THR A 62 -0.29 4.63 4.58
CA THR A 62 0.94 4.45 3.80
C THR A 62 1.40 5.78 3.18
N PHE A 63 0.46 6.53 2.58
CA PHE A 63 0.75 7.84 1.99
C PHE A 63 1.17 8.86 3.05
N ALA A 64 0.50 8.92 4.19
CA ALA A 64 0.85 9.85 5.27
C ALA A 64 2.29 9.63 5.77
N SER A 65 2.65 8.38 6.05
CA SER A 65 3.99 8.03 6.53
C SER A 65 5.08 8.22 5.45
N GLY A 66 4.75 7.98 4.18
CA GLY A 66 5.65 8.24 3.05
C GLY A 66 5.88 9.73 2.81
N LEU A 67 4.81 10.54 2.79
CA LEU A 67 4.90 12.00 2.63
C LEU A 67 5.68 12.66 3.77
N ASN A 68 5.49 12.19 5.01
CA ASN A 68 6.30 12.62 6.15
C ASN A 68 7.79 12.35 5.90
N SER A 69 8.12 11.17 5.37
CA SER A 69 9.50 10.79 5.04
C SER A 69 10.07 11.60 3.88
N CYS A 70 9.28 11.91 2.85
CA CYS A 70 9.66 12.84 1.77
C CYS A 70 9.97 14.23 2.31
N SER A 71 9.10 14.76 3.18
CA SER A 71 9.28 16.07 3.80
C SER A 71 10.52 16.12 4.68
N ALA A 72 10.79 15.05 5.45
CA ALA A 72 11.96 14.97 6.31
C ALA A 72 13.28 14.91 5.53
N LEU A 73 13.29 14.28 4.35
CA LEU A 73 14.44 14.24 3.44
C LEU A 73 14.54 15.48 2.53
N GLY A 74 13.52 16.32 2.48
CA GLY A 74 13.43 17.42 1.50
C GLY A 74 13.41 16.93 0.05
N SER A 75 12.99 15.68 -0.20
CA SER A 75 13.05 15.06 -1.53
C SER A 75 11.78 15.34 -2.33
N LEU A 76 11.89 16.31 -3.24
CA LEU A 76 10.80 16.67 -4.14
C LEU A 76 10.48 15.56 -5.15
N ASP A 77 11.48 14.81 -5.59
CA ASP A 77 11.31 13.74 -6.58
C ASP A 77 10.44 12.62 -6.02
N TRP A 78 10.71 12.18 -4.78
CA TRP A 78 9.84 11.24 -4.09
C TRP A 78 8.43 11.79 -3.87
N GLY A 79 8.30 13.08 -3.55
CA GLY A 79 6.99 13.74 -3.43
C GLY A 79 6.19 13.68 -4.73
N LYS A 80 6.83 13.93 -5.89
CA LYS A 80 6.20 13.84 -7.21
C LYS A 80 5.79 12.42 -7.55
N GLU A 81 6.66 11.44 -7.27
CA GLU A 81 6.35 10.02 -7.50
C GLU A 81 5.13 9.58 -6.67
N MET A 82 5.13 9.88 -5.37
CA MET A 82 4.00 9.55 -4.48
C MET A 82 2.72 10.24 -4.93
N HIS A 83 2.77 11.51 -5.31
CA HIS A 83 1.61 12.22 -5.84
C HIS A 83 1.09 11.55 -7.12
N GLY A 84 1.99 11.17 -8.05
CA GLY A 84 1.60 10.45 -9.26
C GLY A 84 0.93 9.10 -8.97
N VAL A 85 1.38 8.38 -7.94
CA VAL A 85 0.72 7.14 -7.49
C VAL A 85 -0.65 7.45 -6.88
N ALA A 86 -0.77 8.47 -6.02
CA ALA A 86 -2.05 8.85 -5.41
C ALA A 86 -3.10 9.21 -6.47
N VAL A 87 -2.72 9.99 -7.50
CA VAL A 87 -3.59 10.35 -8.63
C VAL A 87 -4.03 9.11 -9.40
N LYS A 88 -3.12 8.17 -9.70
CA LYS A 88 -3.46 6.91 -10.38
C LYS A 88 -4.44 6.04 -9.59
N LEU A 89 -4.45 6.17 -8.26
CA LEU A 89 -5.36 5.46 -7.36
C LEU A 89 -6.66 6.22 -7.06
N GLY A 90 -6.84 7.42 -7.62
CA GLY A 90 -8.03 8.25 -7.37
C GLY A 90 -8.07 8.88 -5.98
N LEU A 91 -6.90 9.09 -5.35
CA LEU A 91 -6.73 9.68 -4.02
C LEU A 91 -6.27 11.16 -4.08
N GLY A 92 -6.23 11.76 -5.28
CA GLY A 92 -5.72 13.11 -5.54
C GLY A 92 -6.80 14.17 -5.64
#